data_AF-X1UVX0-F1
#
_entry.id   AF-X1UVX0-F1
#
_cell.length_a   1.000
_cell.length_b   1.000
_cell.length_c   1.000
_cell.angle_alpha   90.00
_cell.angle_beta   90.00
_cell.angle_gamma   90.00
#
_symmetry.space_group_name_H-M   'P 1'
#
loop_
_entity.id
_entity.type
_entity.pdbx_description
1 polymer ?
#
loop_
_entity_poly.entity_id
_entity_poly.type
_entity_poly.pdbx_seq_one_letter_code
_entity_poly.pdbx_strand_id
1 'polypeptide(L)' 'MVKTPATFTIERGLLKRLDIYVKKRERSFGGRRSKSSIVEEGLENILYRLEREISGLEGRDLSVTR' A
#
# COMPACT_ATOMS: atom_id res chain seq x y z
N MET A 1 -7.77 15.41 -4.94
CA MET A 1 -8.29 14.58 -3.82
C MET A 1 -7.95 15.25 -2.51
N VAL A 2 -8.91 15.39 -1.61
CA VAL A 2 -8.68 15.85 -0.23
C VAL A 2 -8.23 14.64 0.60
N LYS A 3 -7.15 14.79 1.38
CA LYS A 3 -6.62 13.69 2.22
C LYS A 3 -7.18 13.79 3.63
N THR A 4 -7.62 12.65 4.16
CA THR A 4 -8.02 12.53 5.56
C THR A 4 -6.88 11.88 6.36
N PRO A 5 -6.48 12.46 7.51
CA PRO A 5 -5.49 11.81 8.36
C PRO A 5 -6.04 10.51 8.92
N ALA A 6 -5.23 9.46 8.89
CA ALA A 6 -5.54 8.15 9.46
C ALA A 6 -4.39 7.70 10.35
N THR A 7 -4.70 6.94 11.40
CA THR A 7 -3.70 6.35 12.29
C THR A 7 -3.88 4.84 12.29
N PHE A 8 -2.78 4.10 12.20
CA PHE A 8 -2.77 2.64 12.26
C PHE A 8 -1.52 2.17 12.99
N THR A 9 -1.60 0.97 13.55
CA THR A 9 -0.46 0.31 14.18
C THR A 9 0.44 -0.31 13.12
N ILE A 10 1.75 -0.17 13.28
CA ILE A 10 2.73 -0.78 12.39
C ILE A 10 3.87 -1.37 13.22
N GLU A 11 4.39 -2.50 12.76
CA GLU A 11 5.57 -3.13 13.33
C GLU A 11 6.77 -2.16 13.37
N ARG A 12 7.46 -2.11 14.51
CA ARG A 12 8.59 -1.19 14.72
C ARG A 12 9.69 -1.39 13.66
N GLY A 13 9.96 -2.63 13.30
CA GLY A 13 10.93 -2.98 12.26
C GLY A 13 10.54 -2.45 10.89
N LEU A 14 9.25 -2.48 10.55
CA LEU A 14 8.75 -1.98 9.28
C LEU A 14 8.80 -0.46 9.21
N LEU A 15 8.45 0.24 10.29
CA LEU A 15 8.62 1.70 10.39
C LEU A 15 10.09 2.11 10.19
N LYS A 16 11.03 1.39 10.81
CA LYS A 16 12.47 1.65 10.62
C LYS A 16 12.90 1.49 9.16
N ARG A 17 12.39 0.48 8.47
CA ARG A 17 12.68 0.25 7.03
C ARG A 17 12.10 1.36 6.15
N LEU A 18 10.86 1.79 6.42
CA LEU A 18 10.24 2.92 5.73
C LEU A 18 11.07 4.20 5.88
N ASP A 19 11.54 4.48 7.09
CA ASP A 19 12.36 5.65 7.38
C ASP A 19 13.69 5.63 6.64
N ILE A 20 14.34 4.47 6.60
CA ILE A 20 15.58 4.29 5.83
C ILE A 20 15.33 4.49 4.34
N TYR A 21 14.23 3.94 3.81
CA TYR A 21 13.88 4.08 2.40
C TYR A 21 13.66 5.54 2.01
N VAL A 22 12.86 6.29 2.76
CA VAL A 22 12.60 7.70 2.49
C VAL A 22 13.90 8.51 2.47
N LYS A 23 14.78 8.30 3.47
CA LYS A 23 16.09 8.96 3.53
C LYS A 23 16.99 8.61 2.35
N LYS A 24 17.03 7.35 1.93
CA LYS A 24 17.84 6.91 0.78
C LYS A 24 17.30 7.49 -0.53
N ARG A 25 15.99 7.43 -0.74
CA ARG A 25 15.33 7.93 -1.95
C ARG A 25 15.56 9.43 -2.14
N GLU A 26 15.43 10.21 -1.07
CA GLU A 26 15.68 11.65 -1.09
C GLU A 26 17.12 11.97 -1.53
N ARG A 27 18.10 11.21 -1.02
CA ARG A 27 19.51 11.35 -1.41
C ARG A 27 19.78 10.93 -2.86
N SER A 28 19.13 9.87 -3.34
CA SER A 28 19.44 9.26 -4.63
C SER A 28 18.74 9.92 -5.82
N PHE A 29 17.49 10.35 -5.67
CA PHE A 29 16.66 10.77 -6.81
C PHE A 29 16.27 12.26 -6.76
N GLY A 30 16.55 12.96 -5.66
CA GLY A 30 15.99 14.28 -5.41
C GLY A 30 14.46 14.21 -5.24
N GLY A 31 13.88 15.27 -4.66
CA GLY A 31 12.43 15.34 -4.43
C GLY A 31 11.99 14.62 -3.15
N ARG A 32 11.53 15.41 -2.19
CA ARG A 32 11.08 14.95 -0.88
C ARG A 32 9.69 14.34 -1.00
N ARG A 33 9.57 13.01 -0.90
CA ARG A 33 8.27 12.34 -0.70
C ARG A 33 8.02 12.11 0.78
N SER A 34 6.81 12.42 1.22
CA SER A 34 6.40 12.17 2.60
C SER A 34 6.23 10.67 2.85
N LYS A 35 6.39 10.24 4.11
CA LYS A 35 6.08 8.86 4.51
C LYS A 35 4.65 8.49 4.13
N SER A 36 3.70 9.41 4.32
CA SER A 36 2.29 9.22 3.98
C SER A 36 2.09 8.92 2.50
N SER A 37 2.76 9.65 1.60
CA SER A 37 2.68 9.40 0.15
C SER A 37 3.25 8.04 -0.26
N ILE A 38 4.29 7.58 0.43
CA ILE A 38 4.93 6.29 0.15
C ILE A 38 4.03 5.15 0.65
N VAL A 39 3.43 5.32 1.82
CA VAL A 39 2.48 4.37 2.41
C VAL A 39 1.21 4.28 1.57
N GLU A 40 0.66 5.41 1.14
CA GLU A 40 -0.52 5.47 0.26
C GLU A 40 -0.30 4.69 -1.05
N GLU A 41 0.80 4.95 -1.76
CA GLU A 41 1.14 4.22 -2.98
C GLU A 41 1.34 2.71 -2.73
N GLY A 42 1.95 2.35 -1.61
CA GLY A 42 2.10 0.95 -1.21
C GLY A 42 0.76 0.27 -0.93
N LEU A 43 -0.16 0.97 -0.25
CA LEU A 43 -1.49 0.48 0.06
C LEU A 43 -2.35 0.34 -1.19
N GLU A 44 -2.36 1.32 -2.09
CA GLU A 44 -3.09 1.24 -3.37
C GLU A 44 -2.68 0.00 -4.18
N ASN A 45 -1.38 -0.26 -4.28
CA ASN A 45 -0.87 -1.43 -5.00
C ASN A 45 -1.29 -2.76 -4.38
N ILE A 46 -1.32 -2.85 -3.03
CA ILE A 46 -1.74 -4.06 -2.35
C ILE A 46 -3.26 -4.23 -2.43
N LEU A 47 -4.03 -3.17 -2.24
CA LEU A 47 -5.49 -3.20 -2.35
C LEU A 47 -5.92 -3.67 -3.73
N TYR A 48 -5.31 -3.14 -4.81
CA TYR A 48 -5.58 -3.60 -6.16
C TYR A 48 -5.37 -5.11 -6.34
N ARG A 49 -4.33 -5.68 -5.71
CA ARG A 49 -4.09 -7.13 -5.74
C ARG A 49 -5.15 -7.91 -4.95
N LEU A 50 -5.48 -7.45 -3.75
CA LEU A 50 -6.48 -8.08 -2.90
C LEU A 50 -7.88 -8.05 -3.52
N GLU A 51 -8.26 -6.93 -4.14
CA GLU A 51 -9.52 -6.80 -4.89
C GLU A 51 -9.61 -7.84 -6.00
N ARG A 52 -8.52 -8.05 -6.76
CA ARG A 52 -8.50 -9.07 -7.81
C ARG A 52 -8.57 -10.50 -7.28
N GLU A 53 -7.97 -10.78 -6.12
CA GLU A 53 -8.10 -12.09 -5.46
C GLU A 53 -9.56 -12.36 -5.08
N ILE A 54 -10.24 -11.37 -4.51
CA ILE A 54 -11.66 -11.46 -4.15
C ILE A 54 -12.54 -11.65 -5.40
N SER A 55 -12.39 -10.81 -6.43
CA SER A 55 -13.17 -10.96 -7.66
C SER A 55 -12.92 -12.28 -8.38
N GLY A 56 -11.70 -12.83 -8.30
CA GLY A 56 -11.37 -14.15 -8.82
C GLY A 56 -12.04 -15.30 -8.07
N LEU A 57 -12.37 -15.11 -6.79
CA LEU A 57 -13.15 -16.05 -5.97
C LEU A 57 -14.65 -15.91 -6.26
N GLU A 58 -15.17 -14.68 -6.32
CA GLU A 58 -16.58 -14.41 -6.67
C GLU A 58 -16.94 -14.93 -8.07
N GLY A 59 -16.01 -14.85 -9.04
CA GLY A 59 -16.20 -15.40 -10.39
C GLY A 59 -16.11 -16.92 -10.49
N ARG A 60 -15.52 -17.61 -9.49
CA ARG A 60 -15.47 -19.08 -9.43
C ARG A 60 -16.69 -19.68 -8.74
N ASP A 61 -17.33 -18.94 -7.84
CA ASP A 61 -18.54 -19.40 -7.16
C ASP A 61 -19.79 -19.39 -8.06
N LEU A 62 -19.77 -18.65 -9.17
CA LEU A 62 -20.86 -18.59 -10.14
C LEU A 62 -20.83 -19.70 -11.21
N SER A 63 -19.75 -20.48 -11.31
CA SER A 63 -19.63 -21.57 -12.30
C SER A 63 -19.80 -22.98 -11.73
N VAL A 64 -19.96 -23.12 -10.41
CA VAL A 64 -20.19 -24.42 -9.74
C VAL A 64 -21.68 -24.66 -9.42
N THR A 65 -22.57 -23.78 -9.87
CA THR A 65 -24.02 -24.03 -9.82
C THR A 65 -24.67 -23.80 -11.19
N ARG A 66 -24.47 -24.72 -12.15
CA ARG A 66 -25.52 -25.52 -12.83
C ARG A 66 -24.99 -26.20 -14.09
#